data_AF-B7RTB1-F1
#
_entry.id   AF-B7RTB1-F1
#
_cell.length_a   1.000
_cell.length_b   1.000
_cell.length_c   1.000
_cell.angle_alpha   90.00
_cell.angle_beta   90.00
_cell.angle_gamma   90.00
#
_symmetry.space_group_name_H-M   'P 1'
#
loop_
_entity.id
_entity.type
_entity.pdbx_description
1 polymer ?
#
loop_
_entity_poly.entity_id
_entity_poly.type
_entity_poly.pdbx_seq_one_letter_code
_entity_poly.pdbx_strand_id
1 'polypeptide(L)'
;MRKAEDWLSALQSVVNGFDVTQHAITNHRFRNTPEGIECRAYLAAEHIIFNDPETNFATPDETAFVIGEYTNVYCPSNTGWKICKSKLVTRYSKGNVGLFAIAGERAAKL
;
A
#
# COMPACT_ATOMS: atom_id res chain seq x y z
N MET A 1 10.22 -13.15 12.45
CA MET A 1 9.17 -12.68 11.53
C MET A 1 8.35 -11.62 12.28
N ARG A 2 7.98 -10.50 11.66
CA ARG A 2 7.16 -9.46 12.32
C ARG A 2 5.77 -10.04 12.66
N LYS A 3 5.18 -9.69 13.80
CA LYS A 3 3.79 -10.10 14.12
C LYS A 3 2.79 -9.38 13.22
N ALA A 4 1.61 -9.96 13.03
CA ALA A 4 0.58 -9.39 12.16
C ALA A 4 0.07 -8.05 12.73
N GLU A 5 -0.03 -7.95 14.05
CA GLU A 5 -0.46 -6.75 14.77
C GLU A 5 0.55 -5.62 14.58
N ASP A 6 1.86 -5.89 14.75
CA ASP A 6 2.90 -4.89 14.53
C ASP A 6 2.90 -4.37 13.07
N TRP A 7 2.60 -5.26 12.12
CA TRP A 7 2.46 -4.89 10.72
C TRP A 7 1.23 -4.00 10.48
N LEU A 8 0.09 -4.36 11.07
CA LEU A 8 -1.13 -3.57 10.97
C LEU A 8 -0.95 -2.18 11.58
N SER A 9 -0.39 -2.08 12.78
CA SER A 9 -0.12 -0.79 13.44
C SER A 9 0.82 0.09 12.61
N ALA A 10 1.85 -0.49 12.00
CA ALA A 10 2.74 0.25 11.12
C ALA A 10 2.01 0.82 9.89
N LEU A 11 1.11 0.05 9.28
CA LEU A 11 0.31 0.55 8.15
C LEU A 11 -0.68 1.63 8.56
N GLN A 12 -1.41 1.41 9.66
CA GLN A 12 -2.39 2.36 10.18
C GLN A 12 -1.74 3.70 10.55
N SER A 13 -0.49 3.69 11.00
CA SER A 13 0.26 4.92 11.34
C SER A 13 0.48 5.89 10.18
N VAL A 14 0.16 5.50 8.94
CA VAL A 14 0.27 6.37 7.76
C VAL A 14 -1.02 6.33 6.96
N VAL A 15 -1.53 5.14 6.62
CA VAL A 15 -2.68 4.98 5.70
C VAL A 15 -3.93 5.67 6.23
N ASN A 16 -4.16 5.65 7.55
CA ASN A 16 -5.35 6.26 8.16
C ASN A 16 -5.36 7.80 8.04
N GLY A 17 -4.24 8.42 7.69
CA GLY A 17 -4.17 9.87 7.51
C GLY A 17 -4.50 10.35 6.09
N PHE A 18 -4.70 9.45 5.14
CA PHE A 18 -5.19 9.79 3.80
C PHE A 18 -6.71 9.79 3.77
N ASP A 19 -7.31 10.66 2.98
CA ASP A 19 -8.76 10.66 2.76
C ASP A 19 -9.16 9.53 1.79
N VAL A 20 -8.35 9.31 0.76
CA VAL A 20 -8.55 8.23 -0.21
C VAL A 20 -7.20 7.58 -0.51
N THR A 21 -7.22 6.25 -0.59
CA THR A 21 -6.15 5.50 -1.23
C THR A 21 -6.74 4.51 -2.22
N GLN A 22 -6.13 4.37 -3.39
CA GLN A 22 -6.54 3.39 -4.38
C GLN A 22 -5.32 2.62 -4.88
N HIS A 23 -5.40 1.30 -4.83
CA HIS A 23 -4.32 0.41 -5.24
C HIS A 23 -4.80 -0.46 -6.40
N ALA A 24 -4.25 -0.22 -7.59
CA ALA A 24 -4.42 -1.08 -8.75
C ALA A 24 -3.24 -2.05 -8.84
N ILE A 25 -3.52 -3.33 -8.58
CA ILE A 25 -2.53 -4.41 -8.64
C ILE A 25 -2.82 -5.26 -9.88
N THR A 26 -1.84 -5.37 -10.78
CA THR A 26 -2.04 -5.98 -12.10
C THR A 26 -0.89 -6.88 -12.50
N ASN A 27 -1.08 -7.61 -13.61
CA ASN A 27 -0.06 -8.46 -14.21
C ASN A 27 0.51 -9.47 -13.19
N HIS A 28 -0.35 -10.30 -12.61
CA HIS A 28 0.02 -11.28 -11.60
C HIS A 28 0.82 -12.43 -12.23
N ARG A 29 1.99 -12.73 -11.69
CA ARG A 29 2.89 -13.79 -12.16
C ARG A 29 3.24 -14.71 -10.99
N PHE A 30 2.69 -15.93 -11.01
CA PHE A 30 2.86 -16.90 -9.95
C PHE A 30 3.96 -17.90 -10.27
N ARG A 31 4.69 -18.35 -9.24
CA ARG A 31 5.62 -19.49 -9.31
C ARG A 31 5.65 -20.26 -7.99
N ASN A 32 5.91 -21.56 -8.08
CA ASN A 32 6.19 -22.37 -6.90
C ASN A 32 7.63 -22.13 -6.42
N THR A 33 7.81 -22.05 -5.11
CA THR A 33 9.10 -21.91 -4.42
C THR A 33 9.15 -22.87 -3.23
N PRO A 34 10.33 -23.21 -2.68
CA PRO A 34 10.42 -24.00 -1.46
C PRO A 34 9.66 -23.39 -0.27
N GLU A 35 9.52 -22.07 -0.22
CA GLU A 35 8.84 -21.32 0.84
C GLU A 35 7.33 -21.19 0.65
N GLY A 36 6.78 -21.64 -0.49
CA GLY A 36 5.36 -21.55 -0.84
C GLY A 36 5.11 -21.03 -2.25
N ILE A 37 3.93 -20.47 -2.50
CA ILE A 37 3.60 -19.85 -3.79
C ILE A 37 4.07 -18.39 -3.74
N GLU A 38 4.95 -17.99 -4.64
CA GLU A 38 5.33 -16.58 -4.81
C GLU A 38 4.50 -15.95 -5.94
N CYS A 39 4.02 -14.72 -5.73
CA CYS A 39 3.42 -13.89 -6.78
C CYS A 39 4.17 -12.56 -6.91
N ARG A 40 4.53 -12.22 -8.15
CA ARG A 40 4.95 -10.88 -8.52
C ARG A 40 3.83 -10.15 -9.23
N ALA A 41 3.58 -8.90 -8.87
CA ALA A 41 2.52 -8.10 -9.47
C ALA A 41 2.91 -6.63 -9.53
N TYR A 42 2.51 -5.93 -10.59
CA TYR A 42 2.72 -4.49 -10.70
C TYR A 42 1.73 -3.75 -9.80
N LEU A 43 2.20 -2.64 -9.23
CA LEU A 43 1.40 -1.73 -8.42
C LEU A 43 1.36 -0.36 -9.09
N ALA A 44 0.16 0.19 -9.22
CA ALA A 44 -0.07 1.62 -9.28
C ALA A 44 -0.95 2.02 -8.09
N ALA A 45 -0.43 2.85 -7.21
CA ALA A 45 -1.15 3.34 -6.04
C ALA A 45 -1.27 4.86 -6.09
N GLU A 46 -2.45 5.35 -5.72
CA GLU A 46 -2.79 6.76 -5.57
C GLU A 46 -3.20 7.02 -4.12
N HIS A 47 -2.76 8.14 -3.58
CA HIS A 47 -3.03 8.56 -2.21
C HIS A 47 -3.38 10.04 -2.23
N ILE A 48 -4.52 10.38 -1.62
CA ILE A 48 -5.12 11.71 -1.72
C ILE A 48 -5.38 12.27 -0.32
N ILE A 49 -5.04 13.55 -0.16
CA ILE A 49 -5.50 14.39 0.95
C ILE A 49 -6.19 15.59 0.33
N PHE A 50 -7.50 15.75 0.56
CA PHE A 50 -8.25 16.89 0.02
C PHE A 50 -8.06 18.13 0.90
N ASN A 51 -7.91 19.30 0.28
CA ASN A 51 -7.99 20.58 0.97
C ASN A 51 -9.44 20.91 1.37
N ASP A 52 -10.39 20.48 0.55
CA ASP A 52 -11.83 20.57 0.81
C ASP A 52 -12.48 19.18 0.73
N PRO A 53 -12.97 18.62 1.86
CA PRO A 53 -13.53 17.27 1.91
C PRO A 53 -14.85 17.11 1.15
N GLU A 54 -15.54 18.21 0.79
CA GLU A 54 -16.77 18.17 -0.01
C GLU A 54 -16.48 18.07 -1.52
N THR A 55 -15.21 18.18 -1.92
CA THR A 55 -14.80 18.16 -3.32
C THR A 55 -14.50 16.74 -3.80
N ASN A 56 -15.04 16.35 -4.97
CA ASN A 56 -14.84 15.03 -5.59
C ASN A 56 -13.84 15.05 -6.77
N PHE A 57 -12.90 15.99 -6.77
CA PHE A 57 -11.78 16.03 -7.72
C PHE A 57 -10.50 16.38 -6.96
N ALA A 58 -9.43 15.60 -7.18
CA ALA A 58 -8.14 15.88 -6.57
C ALA A 58 -7.27 16.72 -7.52
N THR A 59 -6.59 17.71 -6.99
CA THR A 59 -5.56 18.46 -7.71
C THR A 59 -4.21 17.73 -7.67
N PRO A 60 -3.24 18.09 -8.54
CA PRO A 60 -1.91 17.49 -8.52
C PRO A 60 -1.18 17.63 -7.17
N ASP A 61 -1.42 18.72 -6.42
CA ASP A 61 -0.79 18.97 -5.12
C ASP A 61 -1.43 18.16 -3.98
N GLU A 62 -2.65 17.67 -4.18
CA GLU A 62 -3.41 16.83 -3.24
C GLU A 62 -3.18 15.33 -3.50
N THR A 63 -2.36 14.98 -4.50
CA THR A 63 -2.22 13.61 -4.98
C THR A 63 -0.78 13.11 -4.98
N ALA A 64 -0.55 11.94 -4.39
CA ALA A 64 0.72 11.21 -4.44
C ALA A 64 0.56 9.86 -5.14
N PHE A 65 1.38 9.61 -6.16
CA PHE A 65 1.41 8.33 -6.87
C PHE A 65 2.65 7.52 -6.52
N VAL A 66 2.46 6.21 -6.32
CA VAL A 66 3.52 5.23 -6.13
C VAL A 66 3.38 4.13 -7.16
N ILE A 67 4.40 3.96 -7.99
CA ILE A 67 4.47 2.90 -9.00
C ILE A 67 5.56 1.92 -8.60
N GLY A 68 5.23 0.63 -8.59
CA GLY A 68 6.14 -0.38 -8.08
C GLY A 68 5.79 -1.80 -8.50
N GLU A 69 6.43 -2.75 -7.85
CA GLU A 69 6.16 -4.17 -8.00
C GLU A 69 6.17 -4.85 -6.62
N TYR A 70 5.11 -5.60 -6.34
CA TYR A 70 5.05 -6.50 -5.21
C TYR A 70 5.76 -7.82 -5.52
N THR A 71 6.39 -8.39 -4.51
CA THR A 71 6.72 -9.81 -4.40
C THR A 71 6.11 -10.32 -3.10
N ASN A 72 5.08 -11.15 -3.22
CA ASN A 72 4.35 -11.74 -2.10
C ASN A 72 4.57 -13.25 -2.06
N VAL A 73 4.70 -13.82 -0.87
CA VAL A 73 4.68 -15.27 -0.64
C VAL A 73 3.38 -15.63 0.06
N TYR A 74 2.71 -16.65 -0.46
CA TYR A 74 1.43 -17.15 0.02
C TYR A 74 1.64 -18.49 0.71
N CYS A 75 1.08 -18.61 1.91
CA CYS A 75 1.10 -19.81 2.73
C CYS A 75 -0.34 -20.31 2.96
N PRO A 76 -0.58 -21.63 3.00
CA PRO A 76 -1.89 -22.15 3.37
C PRO A 76 -2.19 -21.88 4.84
N SER A 77 -3.46 -21.65 5.16
CA SER A 77 -3.97 -21.53 6.54
C SER A 77 -5.33 -22.20 6.65
N ASN A 78 -5.84 -22.35 7.87
CA ASN A 78 -7.16 -22.96 8.13
C ASN A 78 -8.34 -22.20 7.48
N THR A 79 -8.11 -20.96 7.00
CA THR A 79 -9.13 -20.12 6.34
C THR A 79 -8.76 -19.79 4.88
N GLY A 80 -7.89 -20.61 4.27
CA GLY A 80 -7.40 -20.42 2.91
C GLY A 80 -6.01 -19.78 2.86
N TRP A 81 -5.60 -19.32 1.68
CA TRP A 81 -4.28 -18.75 1.45
C TRP A 81 -4.14 -17.36 2.09
N LYS A 82 -2.98 -17.11 2.70
CA LYS A 82 -2.63 -15.81 3.30
C LYS A 82 -1.28 -15.34 2.78
N ILE A 83 -1.09 -14.03 2.67
CA ILE A 83 0.22 -13.44 2.40
C ILE A 83 1.06 -13.55 3.69
N CYS A 84 2.11 -14.36 3.68
CA CYS A 84 2.99 -14.59 4.82
C CYS A 84 4.31 -13.80 4.72
N LYS A 85 4.67 -13.34 3.53
CA LYS A 85 5.77 -12.38 3.30
C LYS A 85 5.35 -11.41 2.19
N SER A 86 5.66 -10.14 2.35
CA SER A 86 5.41 -9.11 1.33
C SER A 86 6.61 -8.19 1.22
N LYS A 87 6.99 -7.88 -0.02
CA LYS A 87 8.00 -6.89 -0.35
C LYS A 87 7.47 -6.01 -1.48
N LEU A 88 7.44 -4.70 -1.26
CA LEU A 88 7.23 -3.72 -2.32
C LEU A 88 8.58 -3.17 -2.76
N VAL A 89 8.82 -3.12 -4.06
CA VAL A 89 9.90 -2.33 -4.64
C VAL A 89 9.27 -1.19 -5.43
N THR A 90 9.44 0.04 -4.93
CA THR A 90 9.04 1.25 -5.64
C THR A 90 9.97 1.47 -6.83
N ARG A 91 9.40 1.67 -8.02
CA ARG A 91 10.12 2.01 -9.25
C ARG A 91 10.26 3.52 -9.39
N TYR A 92 9.15 4.22 -9.22
CA TYR A 92 9.13 5.68 -9.15
C TYR A 92 7.88 6.16 -8.41
N SER A 93 7.95 7.39 -7.95
CA SER A 93 6.80 8.13 -7.42
C SER A 93 6.66 9.44 -8.18
N LYS A 94 5.44 9.99 -8.23
CA LYS A 94 5.15 11.30 -8.84
C LYS A 94 4.05 12.02 -8.07
N GLY A 95 3.87 13.31 -8.34
CA GLY A 95 2.94 14.17 -7.58
C GLY A 95 3.54 14.59 -6.24
N ASN A 96 2.69 14.96 -5.29
CA ASN A 96 3.11 15.46 -3.99
C ASN A 96 3.42 14.32 -3.00
N VAL A 97 4.62 13.75 -3.08
CA VAL A 97 5.07 12.70 -2.13
C VAL A 97 5.20 13.21 -0.68
N GLY A 98 5.18 14.52 -0.44
CA GLY A 98 5.15 15.11 0.90
C GLY A 98 3.88 14.75 1.68
N LEU A 99 2.81 14.36 1.00
CA LEU A 99 1.55 13.95 1.63
C LEU A 99 1.70 12.74 2.55
N PHE A 100 2.72 11.88 2.38
CA PHE A 100 2.97 10.77 3.31
C PHE A 100 3.39 11.25 4.70
N ALA A 101 4.14 12.35 4.82
CA ALA A 101 4.49 12.93 6.10
C ALA A 101 3.24 13.52 6.78
N ILE A 102 2.44 14.27 6.01
CA ILE A 102 1.17 14.85 6.47
C ILE A 102 0.20 13.76 6.92
N ALA A 103 0.08 12.67 6.14
CA ALA A 103 -0.75 11.52 6.52
C ALA A 103 -0.28 10.88 7.82
N GLY A 104 1.03 10.72 8.03
CA GLY A 104 1.57 10.25 9.30
C GLY A 104 1.20 11.15 10.48
N GLU A 105 1.30 12.46 10.30
CA GLU A 105 0.90 13.44 11.32
C GLU A 105 -0.61 13.43 11.61
N ARG A 106 -1.44 13.24 10.58
CA ARG A 106 -2.90 13.10 10.71
C ARG A 106 -3.26 11.81 11.46
N ALA A 107 -2.67 10.69 11.08
CA ALA A 107 -2.92 9.39 11.68
C ALA A 107 -2.55 9.34 13.17
N ALA A 108 -1.49 10.04 13.58
CA ALA A 108 -1.09 10.13 14.98
C ALA A 108 -2.08 10.90 15.89
N LYS A 109 -3.07 11.60 15.30
CA LYS A 109 -4.11 12.37 16.02
C LYS A 109 -5.45 11.63 16.10
N LEU A 110 -5.56 10.45 15.49
CA LEU A 110 -6.74 9.57 15.54
C LEU A 110 -6.70 8.66 16.77
#